data_AF-X8AF26-F1
#
_entry.id   AF-X8AF26-F1
#
_cell.length_a   1.000
_cell.length_b   1.000
_cell.length_c   1.000
_cell.angle_alpha   90.00
_cell.angle_beta   90.00
_cell.angle_gamma   90.00
#
_symmetry.space_group_name_H-M   'P 1'
#
loop_
_entity.id
_entity.type
_entity.pdbx_description
1 polymer ?
#
loop_
_entity_poly.entity_id
_entity_poly.type
_entity_poly.pdbx_seq_one_letter_code
_entity_poly.pdbx_strand_id
1 'polypeptide(L)'
;MAVGGDQGGSVRIPASLCGIVGHKPTYGLVPYTGAFPIERTIDHLGPMTATVSDAALLLTVLAGSDGRDPRQRHDVPFVDYRAALTGDVAGLRVGLLSEGFGQPGSRPKVDELVRSAAQRFTEIGCTVGEISVPWHRNAFHVFTVIITDGASYQMLDGNGYGLGVDGLYDPS
;
A
#
# COMPACT_ATOMS: atom_id res chain seq x y z
N MET A 1 -7.81 15.80 -3.66
CA MET A 1 -7.53 14.35 -3.57
C MET A 1 -6.92 13.89 -4.87
N ALA A 2 -6.10 12.84 -4.87
CA ALA A 2 -5.52 12.25 -6.06
C ALA A 2 -5.49 10.72 -5.97
N VAL A 3 -5.30 10.05 -7.10
CA VAL A 3 -5.01 8.62 -7.20
C VAL A 3 -3.55 8.46 -7.60
N GLY A 4 -2.82 7.59 -6.92
CA GLY A 4 -1.44 7.23 -7.27
C GLY A 4 -1.28 5.72 -7.45
N GLY A 5 -0.23 5.32 -8.18
CA GLY A 5 0.22 3.93 -8.27
C GLY A 5 1.28 3.61 -7.21
N ASP A 6 1.29 2.40 -6.66
CA ASP A 6 2.25 1.94 -5.64
C ASP A 6 2.68 0.49 -5.89
N GLN A 7 3.88 0.32 -6.45
CA GLN A 7 4.53 -0.98 -6.63
C GLN A 7 5.46 -1.30 -5.46
N GLY A 8 6.33 -0.34 -5.12
CA GLY A 8 7.32 -0.48 -4.03
C GLY A 8 7.21 0.59 -2.95
N GLY A 9 6.19 1.46 -3.01
CA GLY A 9 6.05 2.62 -2.14
C GLY A 9 5.61 3.90 -2.83
N SER A 10 5.32 3.89 -4.13
CA SER A 10 5.10 5.11 -4.93
C SER A 10 3.86 5.94 -4.54
N VAL A 11 2.96 5.45 -3.68
CA VAL A 11 1.93 6.28 -3.02
C VAL A 11 2.44 6.76 -1.65
N ARG A 12 2.99 5.86 -0.84
CA ARG A 12 3.35 6.14 0.57
C ARG A 12 4.59 7.03 0.71
N ILE A 13 5.60 6.83 -0.13
CA ILE A 13 6.87 7.57 -0.12
C ILE A 13 6.64 9.06 -0.42
N PRO A 14 6.06 9.46 -1.58
CA PRO A 14 5.83 10.87 -1.84
C PRO A 14 4.85 11.50 -0.84
N ALA A 15 3.86 10.75 -0.36
CA ALA A 15 2.97 11.23 0.69
C ALA A 15 3.73 11.57 1.99
N SER A 16 4.64 10.68 2.42
CA SER A 16 5.50 10.93 3.58
C SER A 16 6.44 12.13 3.38
N LEU A 17 6.94 12.36 2.17
CA LEU A 17 7.84 13.47 1.86
C LEU A 17 7.11 14.82 1.78
N CYS A 18 5.83 14.81 1.36
CA CYS A 18 5.01 16.01 1.22
C CYS A 18 4.12 16.30 2.44
N GLY A 19 4.12 15.44 3.47
CA GLY A 19 3.31 15.62 4.67
C GLY A 19 1.81 15.43 4.43
N ILE A 20 1.44 14.50 3.55
CA ILE A 20 0.05 14.12 3.26
C ILE A 20 -0.20 12.64 3.56
N VAL A 21 -1.45 12.19 3.48
CA VAL A 21 -1.83 10.78 3.62
C VAL A 21 -1.74 10.07 2.29
N GLY A 22 -0.99 8.97 2.24
CA GLY A 22 -0.93 8.04 1.10
C GLY A 22 -1.28 6.63 1.58
N HIS A 23 -2.34 6.05 1.03
CA HIS A 23 -2.79 4.72 1.42
C HIS A 23 -2.60 3.74 0.26
N LYS A 24 -1.82 2.68 0.47
CA LYS A 24 -1.75 1.53 -0.43
C LYS A 24 -2.76 0.47 0.04
N PRO A 25 -3.86 0.24 -0.68
CA PRO A 25 -4.87 -0.73 -0.26
C PRO A 25 -4.35 -2.17 -0.30
N THR A 26 -5.18 -3.11 0.19
CA THR A 26 -4.98 -4.54 -0.03
C THR A 26 -4.88 -4.82 -1.52
N TYR A 27 -3.95 -5.69 -1.93
CA TYR A 27 -3.76 -6.06 -3.33
C TYR A 27 -5.06 -6.58 -3.95
N GLY A 28 -5.44 -6.05 -5.12
CA GLY A 28 -6.69 -6.38 -5.81
C GLY A 28 -7.96 -5.70 -5.24
N LEU A 29 -7.86 -4.90 -4.17
CA LEU A 29 -9.03 -4.20 -3.60
C LEU A 29 -9.53 -3.07 -4.53
N VAL A 30 -8.59 -2.28 -5.05
CA VAL A 30 -8.86 -1.26 -6.07
C VAL A 30 -8.43 -1.86 -7.42
N PRO A 31 -9.30 -1.87 -8.44
CA PRO A 31 -8.95 -2.40 -9.75
C PRO A 31 -7.86 -1.53 -10.39
N TYR A 32 -6.88 -2.18 -10.99
CA TYR A 32 -5.77 -1.55 -11.70
C TYR A 32 -6.11 -1.26 -13.18
N THR A 33 -7.34 -1.56 -13.61
CA THR A 33 -7.82 -1.35 -14.98
C THR A 33 -7.59 0.09 -15.45
N GLY A 34 -6.92 0.24 -16.59
CA GLY A 34 -6.61 1.53 -17.22
C GLY A 34 -5.34 2.21 -16.70
N ALA A 35 -4.71 1.72 -15.62
CA ALA A 35 -3.39 2.17 -15.21
C ALA A 35 -2.29 1.38 -15.94
N PHE A 36 -1.18 2.06 -16.25
CA PHE A 36 -0.03 1.43 -16.91
C PHE A 36 0.61 0.39 -15.97
N PRO A 37 0.66 -0.90 -16.33
CA PRO A 37 1.24 -1.92 -15.46
C PRO A 37 2.76 -1.89 -15.43
N ILE A 38 3.35 -2.26 -14.29
CA ILE A 38 4.80 -2.42 -14.16
C ILE A 38 5.11 -3.91 -13.93
N GLU A 39 4.61 -4.46 -12.83
CA GLU A 39 4.68 -5.89 -12.55
C GLU A 39 3.40 -6.26 -11.83
N ARG A 40 2.64 -7.17 -12.46
CA ARG A 40 1.25 -7.42 -12.14
C ARG A 40 1.03 -7.82 -10.69
N THR A 41 1.95 -8.59 -10.10
CA THR A 41 1.78 -9.12 -8.74
C THR A 41 2.00 -8.08 -7.63
N ILE A 42 2.54 -6.90 -7.97
CA ILE A 42 2.82 -5.82 -7.04
C ILE A 42 2.17 -4.48 -7.43
N ASP A 43 1.47 -4.40 -8.55
CA ASP A 43 0.73 -3.21 -8.97
C ASP A 43 -0.44 -2.90 -8.01
N HIS A 44 -0.47 -1.68 -7.46
CA HIS A 44 -1.60 -1.16 -6.68
C HIS A 44 -1.96 0.25 -7.14
N LEU A 45 -3.25 0.61 -7.06
CA LEU A 45 -3.70 2.00 -7.04
C LEU A 45 -4.20 2.37 -5.64
N GLY A 46 -4.02 3.62 -5.24
CA GLY A 46 -4.43 4.07 -3.91
C GLY A 46 -4.63 5.58 -3.79
N PRO A 47 -5.40 6.02 -2.76
CA PRO A 47 -5.70 7.44 -2.56
C PRO A 47 -4.50 8.20 -1.95
N MET A 48 -4.33 9.44 -2.41
CA MET A 48 -3.40 10.44 -1.87
C MET A 48 -4.18 11.71 -1.51
N THR A 49 -4.22 12.07 -0.22
CA THR A 49 -5.15 13.08 0.31
C THR A 49 -4.58 13.84 1.51
N ALA A 50 -5.19 14.98 1.86
CA ALA A 50 -4.73 15.78 3.00
C ALA A 50 -5.10 15.16 4.36
N THR A 51 -6.12 14.30 4.43
CA THR A 51 -6.63 13.74 5.70
C THR A 51 -6.96 12.25 5.58
N VAL A 52 -6.92 11.51 6.69
CA VAL A 52 -7.30 10.09 6.72
C VAL A 52 -8.78 9.90 6.34
N SER A 53 -9.64 10.84 6.72
CA SER A 53 -11.07 10.81 6.38
C SER A 53 -11.32 10.93 4.86
N ASP A 54 -10.53 11.76 4.17
CA ASP A 54 -10.60 11.87 2.71
C ASP A 54 -10.02 10.64 2.01
N ALA A 55 -8.94 10.05 2.55
CA ALA A 55 -8.41 8.78 2.04
C ALA A 55 -9.46 7.66 2.14
N ALA A 56 -10.17 7.57 3.27
CA ALA A 56 -11.25 6.59 3.48
C ALA A 56 -12.46 6.87 2.56
N LEU A 57 -12.84 8.13 2.38
CA LEU A 57 -13.90 8.52 1.43
C LEU A 57 -13.55 8.08 0.00
N LEU A 58 -12.34 8.43 -0.46
CA LEU A 58 -11.91 8.08 -1.81
C LEU A 58 -11.78 6.55 -1.97
N LEU A 59 -11.29 5.84 -0.95
CA LEU A 59 -11.25 4.38 -0.98
C LEU A 59 -12.65 3.76 -1.09
N THR A 60 -13.66 4.33 -0.44
CA THR A 60 -15.06 3.88 -0.52
C THR A 60 -15.60 3.95 -1.96
N VAL A 61 -15.12 4.91 -2.75
CA VAL A 61 -15.48 5.07 -4.16
C VAL A 61 -14.67 4.14 -5.07
N LEU A 62 -13.38 3.93 -4.77
CA LEU A 62 -12.45 3.18 -5.63
C LEU A 62 -12.49 1.66 -5.41
N ALA A 63 -12.77 1.20 -4.20
CA ALA A 63 -12.71 -0.21 -3.86
C ALA A 63 -13.89 -0.98 -4.45
N GLY A 64 -13.62 -2.18 -4.96
CA GLY A 64 -14.63 -3.06 -5.55
C GLY A 64 -14.12 -3.80 -6.77
N SER A 65 -14.80 -4.88 -7.16
CA SER A 65 -14.47 -5.56 -8.41
C SER A 65 -15.04 -4.82 -9.61
N ASP A 66 -14.26 -4.72 -10.68
CA ASP A 66 -14.72 -4.19 -11.97
C ASP A 66 -14.96 -5.28 -13.03
N GLY A 67 -14.69 -6.53 -12.69
CA GLY A 67 -14.81 -7.69 -13.58
C GLY A 67 -13.81 -7.73 -14.73
N ARG A 68 -12.78 -6.86 -14.74
CA ARG A 68 -11.81 -6.71 -15.84
C ARG A 68 -10.36 -6.89 -15.40
N ASP A 69 -10.04 -6.60 -14.14
CA ASP A 69 -8.68 -6.73 -13.63
C ASP A 69 -8.39 -8.14 -13.06
N PRO A 70 -7.50 -8.92 -13.68
CA PRO A 70 -7.13 -10.27 -13.22
C PRO A 70 -6.43 -10.29 -11.87
N ARG A 71 -6.05 -9.14 -11.32
CA ARG A 71 -5.46 -9.05 -9.97
C ARG A 71 -6.50 -9.29 -8.88
N GLN A 72 -7.78 -9.14 -9.20
CA GLN A 72 -8.89 -9.31 -8.26
C GLN A 72 -9.28 -10.79 -8.19
N ARG A 73 -9.10 -11.41 -7.01
CA ARG A 73 -9.28 -12.86 -6.84
C ARG A 73 -10.69 -13.29 -6.42
N HIS A 74 -11.49 -12.38 -5.87
CA HIS A 74 -12.79 -12.68 -5.27
C HIS A 74 -13.74 -11.50 -5.39
N ASP A 75 -15.04 -11.76 -5.19
CA ASP A 75 -16.03 -10.72 -4.95
C ASP A 75 -15.60 -9.89 -3.74
N VAL A 76 -15.22 -8.64 -4.01
CA VAL A 76 -14.85 -7.68 -2.98
C VAL A 76 -16.16 -7.10 -2.43
N PRO A 77 -16.52 -7.36 -1.16
CA PRO A 77 -17.73 -6.79 -0.59
C PRO A 77 -17.58 -5.27 -0.48
N PHE A 78 -18.68 -4.56 -0.72
CA PHE A 78 -18.72 -3.12 -0.49
C PHE A 78 -18.50 -2.82 1.00
N VAL A 79 -17.64 -1.84 1.27
CA VAL A 79 -17.39 -1.30 2.61
C VAL A 79 -17.39 0.22 2.53
N ASP A 80 -18.20 0.87 3.37
CA ASP A 80 -18.10 2.31 3.60
C ASP A 80 -16.97 2.57 4.61
N TYR A 81 -15.75 2.79 4.08
CA TYR A 81 -14.57 3.01 4.92
C TYR A 81 -14.63 4.32 5.68
N ARG A 82 -15.38 5.33 5.20
CA ARG A 82 -15.54 6.58 5.93
C ARG A 82 -16.47 6.40 7.12
N ALA A 83 -17.58 5.69 6.94
CA ALA A 83 -18.46 5.32 8.06
C ALA A 83 -17.76 4.39 9.07
N ALA A 84 -16.81 3.56 8.61
CA ALA A 84 -16.02 2.68 9.47
C ALA A 84 -15.00 3.44 10.37
N LEU A 85 -14.75 4.73 10.15
CA LEU A 85 -13.89 5.55 11.02
C LEU A 85 -14.64 5.95 12.29
N THR A 86 -14.86 5.00 13.20
CA THR A 86 -15.56 5.23 14.48
C THR A 86 -14.74 6.04 15.48
N GLY A 87 -13.40 6.04 15.32
CA GLY A 87 -12.46 6.65 16.27
C GLY A 87 -12.22 5.83 17.53
N ASP A 88 -12.93 4.71 17.72
CA ASP A 88 -12.70 3.79 18.83
C ASP A 88 -11.59 2.80 18.48
N VAL A 89 -10.48 2.92 19.19
CA VAL A 89 -9.28 2.08 19.05
C VAL A 89 -8.85 1.46 20.37
N ALA A 90 -9.64 1.64 21.43
CA ALA A 90 -9.29 1.14 22.75
C ALA A 90 -9.17 -0.39 22.73
N GLY A 91 -8.12 -0.92 23.37
CA GLY A 91 -7.83 -2.36 23.39
C GLY A 91 -7.10 -2.89 22.15
N LEU A 92 -6.87 -2.09 21.11
CA LEU A 92 -6.06 -2.51 19.97
C LEU A 92 -4.58 -2.67 20.33
N ARG A 93 -3.89 -3.56 19.61
CA ARG A 93 -2.47 -3.86 19.80
C ARG A 93 -1.65 -3.28 18.64
N VAL A 94 -0.71 -2.40 18.95
CA VAL A 94 0.20 -1.78 17.98
C VAL A 94 1.58 -2.43 18.11
N GLY A 95 2.01 -3.12 17.06
CA GLY A 95 3.32 -3.75 16.98
C GLY A 95 4.34 -2.84 16.28
N LEU A 96 5.37 -2.42 17.01
CA LEU A 96 6.54 -1.75 16.45
C LEU A 96 7.51 -2.80 15.90
N LEU A 97 7.65 -2.85 14.57
CA LEU A 97 8.53 -3.81 13.90
C LEU A 97 10.00 -3.40 14.08
N SER A 98 10.76 -4.17 14.85
CA SER A 98 12.16 -3.85 15.17
C SER A 98 13.02 -3.71 13.92
N GLU A 99 12.81 -4.55 12.90
CA GLU A 99 13.53 -4.51 11.63
C GLU A 99 13.19 -3.26 10.78
N GLY A 100 12.15 -2.50 11.09
CA GLY A 100 11.79 -1.28 10.38
C GLY A 100 12.62 -0.05 10.76
N PHE A 101 13.46 -0.15 11.79
CA PHE A 101 14.28 0.94 12.33
C PHE A 101 15.78 0.66 12.25
N GLY A 102 16.61 1.69 12.38
CA GLY A 102 18.06 1.57 12.38
C GLY A 102 18.61 1.08 11.04
N GLN A 103 17.91 1.39 9.94
CA GLN A 103 18.29 0.96 8.60
C GLN A 103 19.54 1.71 8.13
N PRO A 104 20.44 1.06 7.34
CA PRO A 104 21.57 1.75 6.73
C PRO A 104 21.10 2.97 5.92
N GLY A 105 21.71 4.14 6.17
CA GLY A 105 21.34 5.41 5.51
C GLY A 105 20.09 6.10 6.07
N SER A 106 19.43 5.53 7.09
CA SER A 106 18.36 6.21 7.82
C SER A 106 18.89 7.36 8.69
N ARG A 107 18.01 8.29 9.05
CA ARG A 107 18.30 9.35 10.03
C ARG A 107 17.73 8.93 11.38
N PRO A 108 18.54 8.77 12.44
CA PRO A 108 18.06 8.32 13.76
C PRO A 108 16.90 9.16 14.31
N LYS A 109 16.93 10.48 14.06
CA LYS A 109 15.85 11.39 14.47
C LYS A 109 14.50 11.06 13.85
N VAL A 110 14.46 10.53 12.62
CA VAL A 110 13.20 10.10 11.98
C VAL A 110 12.66 8.86 12.68
N ASP A 111 13.53 7.88 12.96
CA ASP A 111 13.17 6.66 13.69
C ASP A 111 12.63 6.98 15.10
N GLU A 112 13.31 7.87 15.83
CA GLU A 112 12.89 8.35 17.15
C GLU A 112 11.53 9.05 17.11
N LEU A 113 11.28 9.88 16.10
CA LEU A 113 9.99 10.56 15.92
C LEU A 113 8.86 9.56 15.65
N VAL A 114 9.08 8.57 14.79
CA VAL A 114 8.07 7.53 14.49
C VAL A 114 7.80 6.67 15.73
N ARG A 115 8.84 6.26 16.47
CA ARG A 115 8.68 5.53 17.73
C ARG A 115 7.89 6.33 18.76
N SER A 116 8.23 7.62 18.92
CA SER A 116 7.53 8.51 19.84
C SER A 116 6.06 8.69 19.44
N ALA A 117 5.78 8.86 18.15
CA ALA A 117 4.41 8.96 17.64
C ALA A 117 3.60 7.68 17.91
N ALA A 118 4.21 6.50 17.73
CA ALA A 118 3.56 5.23 18.01
C ALA A 118 3.24 5.04 19.51
N GLN A 119 4.12 5.51 20.41
CA GLN A 119 3.86 5.39 21.85
C GLN A 119 2.63 6.19 22.30
N ARG A 120 2.27 7.26 21.59
CA ARG A 120 1.05 8.05 21.88
C ARG A 120 -0.24 7.26 21.73
N PHE A 121 -0.24 6.12 21.03
CA PHE A 121 -1.42 5.23 20.98
C PHE A 121 -1.79 4.68 22.37
N THR A 122 -0.85 4.62 23.32
CA THR A 122 -1.15 4.25 24.72
C THR A 122 -2.06 5.24 25.42
N GLU A 123 -1.99 6.53 25.05
CA GLU A 123 -2.82 7.61 25.61
C GLU A 123 -4.30 7.46 25.26
N ILE A 124 -4.61 6.71 24.19
CA ILE A 124 -5.98 6.45 23.70
C ILE A 124 -6.41 4.99 23.87
N GLY A 125 -5.76 4.25 24.80
CA GLY A 125 -6.20 2.94 25.23
C GLY A 125 -5.68 1.76 24.42
N CYS A 126 -4.74 1.97 23.48
CA CYS A 126 -4.05 0.86 22.82
C CYS A 126 -2.91 0.31 23.68
N THR A 127 -2.48 -0.93 23.40
CA THR A 127 -1.20 -1.45 23.89
C THR A 127 -0.15 -1.37 22.80
N VAL A 128 1.03 -0.82 23.11
CA VAL A 128 2.14 -0.69 22.16
C VAL A 128 3.28 -1.60 22.61
N GLY A 129 3.83 -2.40 21.70
CA GLY A 129 4.96 -3.29 22.00
C GLY A 129 5.85 -3.54 20.78
N GLU A 130 7.09 -3.95 21.02
CA GLU A 130 7.99 -4.35 19.94
C GLU A 130 7.72 -5.78 19.47
N ILE A 131 7.88 -6.00 18.16
CA ILE A 131 7.82 -7.31 17.53
C ILE A 131 8.98 -7.46 16.55
N SER A 132 9.53 -8.67 16.44
CA SER A 132 10.54 -9.00 15.44
C SER A 132 9.93 -9.87 14.35
N VAL A 133 10.16 -9.48 13.10
CA VAL A 133 9.87 -10.29 11.92
C VAL A 133 11.12 -10.25 11.03
N PRO A 134 12.08 -11.17 11.23
CA PRO A 134 13.36 -11.13 10.50
C PRO A 134 13.20 -11.15 8.98
N TRP A 135 12.18 -11.85 8.49
CA TRP A 135 11.79 -11.89 7.08
C TRP A 135 11.51 -10.52 6.46
N HIS A 136 11.25 -9.47 7.25
CA HIS A 136 11.10 -8.10 6.74
C HIS A 136 12.32 -7.66 5.93
N ARG A 137 13.54 -8.01 6.38
CA ARG A 137 14.77 -7.68 5.66
C ARG A 137 14.93 -8.50 4.37
N ASN A 138 14.52 -9.76 4.40
CA ASN A 138 14.54 -10.63 3.22
C ASN A 138 13.49 -10.23 2.17
N ALA A 139 12.33 -9.72 2.61
CA ALA A 139 11.24 -9.33 1.72
C ALA A 139 11.67 -8.27 0.70
N PHE A 140 12.58 -7.36 1.07
CA PHE A 140 13.12 -6.38 0.12
C PHE A 140 13.90 -7.06 -1.01
N HIS A 141 14.69 -8.10 -0.71
CA HIS A 141 15.44 -8.83 -1.75
C HIS A 141 14.52 -9.62 -2.67
N VAL A 142 13.49 -10.27 -2.12
CA VAL A 142 12.45 -10.95 -2.91
C VAL A 142 11.73 -9.96 -3.82
N PHE A 143 11.33 -8.82 -3.27
CA PHE A 143 10.75 -7.72 -4.03
C PHE A 143 11.67 -7.26 -5.17
N THR A 144 12.96 -7.06 -4.90
CA THR A 144 13.93 -6.62 -5.93
C THR A 144 14.00 -7.58 -7.11
N VAL A 145 13.99 -8.89 -6.88
CA VAL A 145 13.95 -9.87 -7.97
C VAL A 145 12.65 -9.76 -8.75
N ILE A 146 11.50 -9.73 -8.06
CA ILE A 146 10.17 -9.62 -8.69
C ILE A 146 10.09 -8.36 -9.55
N ILE A 147 10.41 -7.18 -9.01
CA ILE A 147 10.30 -5.93 -9.76
C ILE A 147 11.31 -5.85 -10.91
N THR A 148 12.54 -6.36 -10.74
CA THR A 148 13.57 -6.22 -11.78
C THR A 148 13.28 -7.14 -12.97
N ASP A 149 13.11 -8.44 -12.70
CA ASP A 149 12.89 -9.43 -13.76
C ASP A 149 11.47 -9.29 -14.30
N GLY A 150 10.49 -9.13 -13.41
CA GLY A 150 9.08 -9.01 -13.77
C GLY A 150 8.77 -7.72 -14.53
N ALA A 151 9.34 -6.56 -14.17
CA ALA A 151 9.14 -5.34 -14.96
C ALA A 151 9.88 -5.42 -16.30
N SER A 152 11.07 -6.01 -16.37
CA SER A 152 11.75 -6.20 -17.66
C SER A 152 10.90 -7.06 -18.60
N TYR A 153 10.40 -8.18 -18.09
CA TYR A 153 9.55 -9.10 -18.86
C TYR A 153 8.19 -8.49 -19.23
N GLN A 154 7.49 -7.87 -18.28
CA GLN A 154 6.11 -7.41 -18.47
C GLN A 154 6.03 -5.97 -18.98
N MET A 155 6.71 -5.04 -18.30
CA MET A 155 6.63 -3.61 -18.61
C MET A 155 7.35 -3.27 -19.91
N LEU A 156 8.54 -3.83 -20.13
CA LEU A 156 9.36 -3.51 -21.30
C LEU A 156 9.06 -4.47 -22.46
N ASP A 157 9.41 -5.74 -22.33
CA ASP A 157 9.26 -6.73 -23.40
C ASP A 157 7.79 -7.02 -23.72
N GLY A 158 6.92 -6.93 -22.71
CA GLY A 158 5.47 -7.09 -22.81
C GLY A 158 4.67 -5.79 -23.02
N ASN A 159 5.34 -4.67 -23.29
CA ASN A 159 4.71 -3.36 -23.55
C ASN A 159 3.69 -2.93 -22.47
N GLY A 160 4.04 -3.10 -21.20
CA GLY A 160 3.18 -2.75 -20.06
C GLY A 160 2.25 -3.90 -19.67
N TYR A 161 1.28 -4.21 -20.52
CA TYR A 161 0.22 -5.18 -20.20
C TYR A 161 0.73 -6.62 -20.09
N GLY A 162 1.78 -6.97 -20.85
CA GLY A 162 2.27 -8.35 -20.95
C GLY A 162 1.23 -9.31 -21.54
N LEU A 163 1.49 -10.61 -21.38
CA LEU A 163 0.67 -11.70 -21.93
C LEU A 163 0.38 -12.76 -20.85
N GLY A 164 -0.41 -13.80 -21.18
CA GLY A 164 -0.54 -15.00 -20.35
C GLY A 164 -1.59 -14.94 -19.22
N VAL A 165 -2.63 -14.11 -19.40
CA VAL A 165 -3.60 -13.73 -18.37
C VAL A 165 -4.94 -13.32 -18.98
N ASP A 166 -6.03 -13.76 -18.37
CA ASP A 166 -7.38 -13.39 -18.81
C ASP A 166 -7.80 -12.07 -18.15
N GLY A 167 -7.81 -10.97 -18.91
CA GLY A 167 -8.16 -9.63 -18.42
C GLY A 167 -8.31 -8.62 -19.56
N LEU A 168 -8.73 -7.39 -19.27
CA LEU A 168 -8.82 -6.34 -20.29
C LEU A 168 -7.42 -5.99 -20.82
N TYR A 169 -7.19 -6.29 -22.10
CA TYR A 169 -6.03 -5.86 -22.87
C TYR A 169 -6.49 -4.75 -23.81
N ASP A 170 -5.96 -3.53 -23.66
CA ASP A 170 -6.19 -2.44 -24.61
C ASP A 170 -4.99 -2.35 -25.56
N PRO A 171 -5.10 -2.84 -26.81
CA PRO A 171 -4.01 -2.81 -27.77
C PRO A 171 -3.80 -1.46 -28.47
N SER A 172 -4.60 -0.43 -28.14
CA SER A 172 -4.63 0.86 -28.87
C SER A 172 -3.58 1.88 -28.45
#